data_AF-A0A4Q5QCF1-F1
#
_entry.id   AF-A0A4Q5QCF1-F1
#
_cell.length_a   1.000
_cell.length_b   1.000
_cell.length_c   1.000
_cell.angle_alpha   90.00
_cell.angle_beta   90.00
_cell.angle_gamma   90.00
#
_symmetry.space_group_name_H-M   'P 1'
#
loop_
_entity.id
_entity.type
_entity.pdbx_description
1 polymer ?
#
loop_
_entity_poly.entity_id
_entity_poly.type
_entity_poly.pdbx_seq_one_letter_code
_entity_poly.pdbx_strand_id
1 'polypeptide(L)'
;MPFKANADRRHHIPKQRQRVTNSAAYDAALCQRGSLTVWFTEEAIAAWTAEPRTTRGGRLRYSGLAIATALMLRAVFHLALRQTEGLIGSVLALLGPAA
;
A
#
# COMPACT_ATOMS: atom_id res chain seq x y z
N MET A 1 12.66 21.81 36.64
CA MET A 1 12.92 20.52 35.98
C MET A 1 13.22 19.46 37.04
N PRO A 2 12.29 18.53 37.32
CA PRO A 2 12.38 17.59 38.46
C PRO A 2 13.57 16.62 38.40
N PHE A 3 14.19 16.46 37.23
CA PHE A 3 15.36 15.58 37.06
C PHE A 3 16.71 16.23 37.44
N LYS A 4 16.76 17.53 37.77
CA LYS A 4 18.02 18.23 38.09
C LYS A 4 18.44 18.15 39.56
N ALA A 5 17.49 17.96 40.49
CA ALA A 5 17.76 18.02 41.92
C ALA A 5 18.67 16.89 42.45
N ASN A 6 18.80 15.79 41.71
CA ASN A 6 19.56 14.60 42.12
C ASN A 6 20.65 14.20 41.11
N ALA A 7 21.16 15.17 40.32
CA ALA A 7 22.16 14.90 39.29
C ALA A 7 23.42 14.22 39.86
N ASP A 8 23.93 14.71 41.00
CA ASP A 8 25.15 14.22 41.64
C ASP A 8 25.02 12.80 42.21
N ARG A 9 23.79 12.36 42.52
CA ARG A 9 23.51 11.03 43.11
C ARG A 9 22.93 10.03 42.10
N ARG A 10 22.81 10.41 40.83
CA ARG A 10 22.15 9.61 39.80
C ARG A 10 22.82 8.26 39.53
N HIS A 11 24.13 8.16 39.81
CA HIS A 11 24.90 6.93 39.64
C HIS A 11 24.62 5.88 40.73
N HIS A 12 23.99 6.27 41.85
CA HIS A 12 23.53 5.36 42.91
C HIS A 12 22.12 4.81 42.65
N ILE A 13 21.37 5.39 41.69
CA ILE A 13 20.04 4.91 41.33
C ILE A 13 20.22 3.81 40.28
N PRO A 14 19.87 2.54 40.58
CA PRO A 14 19.98 1.48 39.61
C PRO A 14 19.09 1.80 38.41
N LYS A 15 19.66 1.74 37.20
CA LYS A 15 18.90 1.97 35.98
C LYS A 15 17.83 0.88 35.87
N GLN A 16 16.57 1.29 35.75
CA GLN A 16 15.50 0.37 35.41
C GLN A 16 15.81 -0.26 34.05
N ARG A 17 16.00 -1.58 34.02
CA ARG A 17 16.23 -2.34 32.78
C ARG A 17 14.86 -2.74 32.24
N GLN A 18 14.35 -1.96 31.28
CA GLN A 18 13.16 -2.36 30.52
C GLN A 18 13.59 -3.26 29.37
N ARG A 19 12.91 -4.39 29.21
CA ARG A 19 13.07 -5.30 28.06
C ARG A 19 11.77 -5.26 27.26
N VAL A 20 11.85 -4.80 26.01
CA VAL A 20 10.71 -4.81 25.10
C VAL A 20 10.48 -6.26 24.66
N THR A 21 9.40 -6.88 25.12
CA THR A 21 9.07 -8.28 24.83
C THR A 21 8.12 -8.44 23.65
N ASN A 22 7.47 -7.35 23.21
CA ASN A 22 6.41 -7.37 22.21
C ASN A 22 6.79 -6.71 20.88
N SER A 23 8.07 -6.41 20.62
CA SER A 23 8.50 -5.66 19.41
C SER A 23 7.95 -6.28 18.14
N ALA A 24 8.09 -7.60 17.96
CA ALA A 24 7.61 -8.28 16.76
C ALA A 24 6.08 -8.16 16.57
N ALA A 25 5.30 -8.24 17.64
CA ALA A 25 3.85 -8.09 17.58
C ALA A 25 3.45 -6.63 17.28
N TYR A 26 4.19 -5.67 17.84
CA TYR A 26 3.99 -4.25 17.57
C TYR A 26 4.30 -3.91 16.10
N ASP A 27 5.42 -4.41 15.58
CA ASP A 27 5.84 -4.20 14.19
C ASP A 27 4.84 -4.84 13.20
N ALA A 28 4.38 -6.07 13.47
CA ALA A 28 3.35 -6.73 12.67
C ALA A 28 2.03 -5.94 12.63
N ALA A 29 1.60 -5.39 13.77
CA ALA A 29 0.42 -4.54 13.84
C ALA A 29 0.62 -3.21 13.08
N LEU A 30 1.83 -2.67 13.06
CA LEU A 30 2.15 -1.47 12.28
C LEU A 30 2.09 -1.76 10.77
N CYS A 31 2.65 -2.90 10.33
CA CYS A 31 2.55 -3.36 8.95
C CYS A 31 1.09 -3.59 8.53
N GLN A 32 0.27 -4.21 9.38
CA GLN A 32 -1.15 -4.44 9.09
C GLN A 32 -1.94 -3.14 8.88
N ARG A 33 -1.60 -2.05 9.57
CA ARG A 33 -2.25 -0.74 9.36
C ARG A 33 -2.00 -0.17 7.96
N GLY A 34 -0.83 -0.45 7.38
CA GLY A 34 -0.48 -0.02 6.02
C GLY A 34 -0.77 -1.08 4.96
N SER A 35 -1.25 -2.26 5.36
CA SER A 35 -1.52 -3.37 4.44
C SER A 35 -2.80 -3.08 3.65
N LEU A 36 -2.72 -3.24 2.34
CA LEU A 36 -3.84 -3.09 1.43
C LEU A 36 -4.35 -4.46 1.00
N THR A 37 -5.64 -4.73 1.20
CA THR A 37 -6.31 -5.90 0.63
C THR A 37 -7.26 -5.44 -0.47
N VAL A 38 -7.05 -5.91 -1.70
CA VAL A 38 -7.89 -5.57 -2.86
C VAL A 38 -8.54 -6.84 -3.38
N TRP A 39 -9.87 -6.81 -3.53
CA TRP A 39 -10.64 -7.93 -4.08
C TRP A 39 -11.00 -7.62 -5.53
N PHE A 40 -10.70 -8.56 -6.41
CA PHE A 40 -11.12 -8.53 -7.81
C PHE A 40 -11.95 -9.77 -8.10
N THR A 41 -13.02 -9.61 -8.87
CA THR A 41 -13.72 -10.75 -9.44
C THR A 41 -13.01 -11.18 -10.72
N GLU A 42 -13.15 -12.45 -11.09
CA GLU A 42 -12.55 -12.99 -12.32
C GLU A 42 -13.07 -12.23 -13.55
N GLU A 43 -14.35 -11.86 -13.55
CA GLU A 43 -14.96 -11.08 -14.62
C GLU A 43 -14.35 -9.68 -14.73
N ALA A 44 -14.02 -9.05 -13.60
CA ALA A 44 -13.38 -7.74 -13.58
C ALA A 44 -11.95 -7.80 -14.12
N ILE A 45 -11.22 -8.89 -13.81
CA ILE A 45 -9.87 -9.15 -14.34
C ILE A 45 -9.94 -9.38 -15.85
N ALA A 46 -10.86 -10.24 -16.31
CA ALA A 46 -11.07 -10.49 -17.73
C ALA A 46 -11.47 -9.22 -18.50
N ALA A 47 -12.30 -8.37 -17.90
CA ALA A 47 -12.77 -7.13 -18.49
C ALA A 47 -11.75 -5.98 -18.47
N TRP A 48 -10.53 -6.16 -17.93
CA TRP A 48 -9.50 -5.12 -17.95
C TRP A 48 -8.86 -4.92 -19.33
N THR A 49 -8.78 -5.98 -20.13
CA THR A 49 -8.29 -5.87 -21.51
C THR A 49 -9.36 -5.18 -22.36
N ALA A 50 -8.96 -4.17 -23.13
CA ALA A 50 -9.88 -3.50 -24.04
C ALA A 50 -10.28 -4.44 -25.19
N GLU A 51 -11.56 -4.40 -25.55
CA GLU A 51 -12.05 -5.11 -26.72
C GLU A 51 -11.33 -4.67 -28.01
N PRO A 52 -11.03 -5.60 -28.93
CA PRO A 52 -10.44 -5.28 -30.22
C PRO A 52 -11.34 -4.29 -30.99
N ARG A 53 -10.80 -3.11 -31.30
CA ARG A 53 -11.51 -2.15 -32.15
C ARG A 53 -11.33 -2.51 -33.63
N THR A 54 -12.44 -2.43 -34.38
CA THR A 54 -12.48 -2.58 -35.85
C THR A 54 -12.36 -1.25 -36.60
N THR A 55 -12.46 -0.12 -35.88
CA THR A 55 -12.38 1.24 -36.45
C THR A 55 -10.94 1.74 -36.57
N ARG A 56 -10.65 2.58 -37.57
CA ARG A 56 -9.34 3.23 -37.78
C ARG A 56 -8.89 4.01 -36.53
N GLY A 57 -7.70 3.69 -36.01
CA GLY A 57 -7.11 4.29 -34.81
C GLY A 57 -6.17 3.33 -34.08
N GLY A 58 -5.46 3.81 -33.07
CA GLY A 58 -4.62 2.96 -32.22
C GLY A 58 -5.45 1.96 -31.40
N ARG A 59 -4.88 0.76 -31.14
CA ARG A 59 -5.52 -0.24 -30.28
C ARG A 59 -5.49 0.25 -28.84
N LEU A 60 -6.66 0.32 -28.20
CA LEU A 60 -6.75 0.57 -26.77
C LEU A 60 -6.20 -0.67 -26.04
N ARG A 61 -5.31 -0.44 -25.07
CA ARG A 61 -4.71 -1.52 -24.26
C ARG A 61 -5.52 -1.80 -23.00
N TYR A 62 -6.23 -0.80 -22.50
CA TYR A 62 -7.02 -0.87 -21.27
C TYR A 62 -8.48 -0.53 -21.54
N SER A 63 -9.39 -1.26 -20.89
CA SER A 63 -10.82 -1.00 -20.96
C SER A 63 -11.21 0.26 -20.16
N GLY A 64 -12.42 0.77 -20.41
CA GLY A 64 -12.99 1.86 -19.62
C GLY A 64 -13.14 1.49 -18.13
N LEU A 65 -13.43 0.22 -17.84
CA LEU A 65 -13.46 -0.31 -16.48
C LEU A 65 -12.09 -0.20 -15.81
N ALA A 66 -11.02 -0.63 -16.48
CA ALA A 66 -9.66 -0.52 -15.96
C ALA A 66 -9.27 0.95 -15.65
N ILE A 67 -9.63 1.87 -16.55
CA ILE A 67 -9.37 3.31 -16.37
C ILE A 67 -10.20 3.87 -15.20
N ALA A 68 -11.47 3.51 -15.08
CA ALA A 68 -12.32 3.96 -13.97
C ALA A 68 -11.79 3.46 -12.61
N THR A 69 -11.42 2.17 -12.54
CA THR A 69 -10.79 1.59 -11.33
C THR A 69 -9.49 2.31 -10.99
N ALA A 70 -8.67 2.63 -12.01
CA ALA A 70 -7.44 3.39 -11.83
C ALA A 70 -7.68 4.76 -11.19
N LEU A 71 -8.67 5.48 -11.71
CA LEU A 71 -9.05 6.80 -11.21
C LEU A 71 -9.66 6.75 -9.81
N MET A 72 -10.40 5.69 -9.49
CA MET A 72 -10.94 5.47 -8.14
C MET A 72 -9.81 5.25 -7.13
N LEU A 73 -8.84 4.36 -7.43
CA LEU A 73 -7.67 4.15 -6.58
C LEU A 73 -6.87 5.43 -6.40
N ARG A 74 -6.68 6.19 -7.50
CA ARG A 74 -6.05 7.51 -7.42
C ARG A 74 -6.75 8.45 -6.44
N ALA A 75 -8.08 8.51 -6.51
CA ALA A 75 -8.87 9.41 -5.66
C ALA A 75 -8.83 8.98 -4.19
N VAL A 76 -8.99 7.69 -3.90
CA VAL A 76 -8.98 7.13 -2.53
C VAL A 76 -7.61 7.30 -1.86
N PHE A 77 -6.53 7.10 -2.60
CA PHE A 77 -5.16 7.21 -2.07
C PHE A 77 -4.52 8.59 -2.30
N HIS A 78 -5.26 9.54 -2.88
CA HIS A 78 -4.78 10.88 -3.21
C HIS A 78 -3.45 10.90 -3.98
N LEU A 79 -3.30 9.99 -4.95
CA LEU A 79 -2.04 9.80 -5.68
C LEU A 79 -1.88 10.74 -6.88
N ALA A 80 -0.63 11.06 -7.22
CA ALA A 80 -0.32 11.64 -8.53
C ALA A 80 -0.60 10.61 -9.65
N LEU A 81 -0.81 11.06 -10.88
CA LEU A 81 -1.12 10.16 -12.01
C LEU A 81 0.00 9.13 -12.23
N ARG A 82 1.28 9.55 -12.16
CA ARG A 82 2.44 8.65 -12.29
C ARG A 82 2.53 7.61 -11.17
N GLN A 83 2.16 7.98 -9.94
CA GLN A 83 2.12 7.04 -8.82
C GLN A 83 0.98 6.04 -8.96
N THR A 84 -0.15 6.49 -9.50
CA THR A 84 -1.31 5.62 -9.81
C THR A 84 -0.94 4.59 -10.87
N GLU A 85 -0.26 5.00 -11.94
CA GLU A 85 0.27 4.10 -12.97
C GLU A 85 1.16 3.00 -12.36
N GLY A 86 2.09 3.39 -11.48
CA GLY A 86 2.97 2.45 -10.77
C GLY A 86 2.21 1.47 -9.88
N LEU A 87 1.30 1.97 -9.04
CA LEU A 87 0.48 1.14 -8.14
C LEU A 87 -0.30 0.09 -8.93
N ILE A 88 -0.97 0.49 -10.00
CA ILE A 88 -1.79 -0.41 -10.81
C ILE A 88 -0.92 -1.42 -11.54
N GLY A 89 0.24 -0.99 -12.06
CA GLY A 89 1.23 -1.91 -12.63
C GLY A 89 1.67 -2.99 -11.63
N SER A 90 1.90 -2.62 -10.37
CA SER A 90 2.23 -3.56 -9.30
C SER A 90 1.06 -4.50 -8.97
N VAL A 91 -0.17 -3.99 -8.90
CA VAL A 91 -1.38 -4.81 -8.66
C VAL A 91 -1.58 -5.82 -9.79
N LEU A 92 -1.46 -5.39 -11.05
CA LEU A 92 -1.55 -6.24 -12.23
C LEU A 92 -0.48 -7.35 -12.23
N ALA A 93 0.76 -7.00 -11.88
CA ALA A 93 1.83 -7.98 -11.77
C ALA A 93 1.57 -9.02 -10.67
N LEU A 94 0.93 -8.61 -9.57
CA LEU A 94 0.59 -9.48 -8.44
C LEU A 94 -0.58 -10.43 -8.77
N LEU A 95 -1.56 -9.96 -9.53
CA LEU A 95 -2.68 -10.78 -10.02
C LEU A 95 -2.26 -11.79 -11.10
N GLY A 96 -1.07 -11.59 -11.67
CA GLY A 96 -0.54 -12.36 -12.80
C GLY A 96 -1.22 -11.94 -14.11
N PRO A 97 -0.50 -11.98 -15.25
CA PRO A 97 -1.22 -12.13 -16.50
C PRO A 97 -1.90 -13.51 -16.44
N ALA A 98 -3.23 -13.55 -16.60
CA ALA A 98 -3.82 -14.75 -17.18
C ALA A 98 -3.09 -14.96 -18.51
N ALA A 99 -2.23 -15.97 -18.55
CA ALA A 99 -1.62 -16.46 -19.78
C ALA A 99 -2.68 -17.22 -20.59
#